data_AF-A0A543CLB9-F1
#
_entry.id   AF-A0A543CLB9-F1
#
_cell.length_a   1.000
_cell.length_b   1.000
_cell.length_c   1.000
_cell.angle_alpha   90.00
_cell.angle_beta   90.00
_cell.angle_gamma   90.00
#
_symmetry.space_group_name_H-M   'P 1'
#
loop_
_entity.id
_entity.type
_entity.pdbx_description
1 polymer ?
#
loop_
_entity_poly.entity_id
_entity_poly.type
_entity_poly.pdbx_seq_one_letter_code
_entity_poly.pdbx_strand_id
1 'polypeptide(L)'
;MTPGTLVLLHSPLSTASAWGALPAALGPYDVVVPEVTDDDRPPYGPRYVARAALEITAAGVRPPVVLVAHGDAGPLLPAIGAAQRAAHRLVGGYVFVDAVLPGPAGDRRGYSEGEVPAGVTVRARDAGYFAEEPPMPQDWPDAPCGYLRTSTRHEDQAKQARMRGWAVADHPVGHFAAVRDPEGTAEALRTLMSAL
;
A
#
# COMPACT_ATOMS: atom_id res chain seq x y z
N MET A 1 8.50 8.75 13.87
CA MET A 1 7.48 8.48 14.91
C MET A 1 7.43 6.97 15.23
N THR A 2 6.82 6.51 16.34
CA THR A 2 6.65 5.06 16.59
C THR A 2 5.20 4.63 16.37
N PRO A 3 4.90 3.79 15.35
CA PRO A 3 3.53 3.41 15.03
C PRO A 3 2.92 2.51 16.08
N GLY A 4 1.62 2.70 16.33
CA GLY A 4 0.85 1.78 17.15
C GLY A 4 0.59 0.47 16.40
N THR A 5 0.20 0.58 15.13
CA THR A 5 -0.01 -0.54 14.21
C THR A 5 0.37 -0.14 12.78
N LEU A 6 1.03 -1.05 12.05
CA LEU A 6 1.25 -0.98 10.61
C LEU A 6 0.14 -1.76 9.89
N VAL A 7 -0.46 -1.18 8.86
CA VAL A 7 -1.46 -1.87 8.02
C VAL A 7 -0.90 -2.07 6.63
N LEU A 8 -0.73 -3.33 6.22
CA LEU A 8 -0.18 -3.70 4.91
C LEU A 8 -1.30 -4.03 3.92
N LEU A 9 -1.55 -3.12 2.98
CA LEU A 9 -2.61 -3.19 1.98
C LEU A 9 -2.05 -3.74 0.66
N HIS A 10 -2.45 -4.96 0.31
CA HIS A 10 -2.03 -5.60 -0.95
C HIS A 10 -2.66 -4.91 -2.17
N SER A 11 -2.02 -5.00 -3.33
CA SER A 11 -2.62 -4.52 -4.58
C SER A 11 -3.98 -5.20 -4.84
N PRO A 12 -5.00 -4.49 -5.37
CA PRO A 12 -6.22 -5.14 -5.89
C PRO A 12 -5.95 -6.16 -6.99
N LEU A 13 -4.76 -6.15 -7.62
CA LEU A 13 -4.33 -7.14 -8.60
C LEU A 13 -3.76 -8.42 -7.96
N SER A 14 -3.70 -8.49 -6.63
CA SER A 14 -3.19 -9.64 -5.87
C SER A 14 -4.00 -9.85 -4.58
N THR A 15 -3.50 -10.71 -3.69
CA THR A 15 -4.03 -10.94 -2.33
C THR A 15 -2.95 -10.65 -1.28
N ALA A 16 -3.25 -10.83 0.01
CA ALA A 16 -2.26 -10.69 1.09
C ALA A 16 -1.04 -11.61 0.91
N SER A 17 -1.13 -12.66 0.09
CA SER A 17 0.02 -13.50 -0.29
C SER A 17 1.20 -12.71 -0.87
N ALA A 18 0.95 -11.53 -1.46
CA ALA A 18 1.99 -10.63 -1.97
C ALA A 18 2.93 -10.08 -0.88
N TRP A 19 2.56 -10.17 0.40
CA TRP A 19 3.40 -9.77 1.52
C TRP A 19 4.33 -10.88 2.02
N GLY A 20 4.11 -12.14 1.65
CA GLY A 20 4.95 -13.26 2.04
C GLY A 20 5.24 -13.28 3.55
N ALA A 21 6.52 -13.34 3.91
CA ALA A 21 6.98 -13.35 5.31
C ALA A 21 7.25 -11.95 5.89
N LEU A 22 7.03 -10.87 5.12
CA LEU A 22 7.27 -9.50 5.58
C LEU A 22 6.56 -9.14 6.90
N PRO A 23 5.28 -9.53 7.14
CA PRO A 23 4.62 -9.21 8.40
C PRO A 23 5.37 -9.71 9.64
N ALA A 24 5.99 -10.90 9.54
CA ALA A 24 6.80 -11.46 10.63
C ALA A 24 8.18 -10.75 10.74
N ALA A 25 8.80 -10.41 9.60
CA ALA A 25 10.09 -9.71 9.56
C ALA A 25 10.03 -8.27 10.11
N LEU A 26 8.84 -7.64 10.12
CA LEU A 26 8.61 -6.32 10.73
C LEU A 26 8.64 -6.36 12.27
N GLY A 27 8.77 -7.55 12.87
CA GLY A 27 9.24 -7.80 14.23
C GLY A 27 8.60 -6.93 15.32
N PRO A 28 9.24 -5.83 15.74
CA PRO A 28 8.78 -4.96 16.83
C PRO A 28 7.44 -4.26 16.59
N TYR A 29 6.94 -4.22 15.35
CA TYR A 29 5.67 -3.58 15.04
C TYR A 29 4.50 -4.55 15.15
N ASP A 30 3.38 -4.04 15.64
CA ASP A 30 2.09 -4.70 15.46
C ASP A 30 1.66 -4.52 13.99
N VAL A 31 1.40 -5.62 13.29
CA VAL A 31 1.13 -5.62 11.85
C VAL A 31 -0.23 -6.26 11.57
N VAL A 32 -1.06 -5.54 10.85
CA VAL A 32 -2.34 -6.03 10.33
C VAL A 32 -2.26 -6.10 8.82
N VAL A 33 -2.73 -7.21 8.25
CA VAL A 33 -2.75 -7.45 6.81
C VAL A 33 -4.19 -7.71 6.38
N PRO A 34 -4.97 -6.67 6.01
CA PRO A 34 -6.32 -6.85 5.51
C PRO A 34 -6.34 -7.70 4.25
N GLU A 35 -7.28 -8.64 4.16
CA GLU A 35 -7.54 -9.41 2.95
C GLU A 35 -8.78 -8.85 2.25
N VAL A 36 -8.61 -8.39 1.01
CA VAL A 36 -9.67 -7.74 0.23
C VAL A 36 -9.88 -8.50 -1.07
N THR A 37 -11.02 -9.19 -1.18
CA THR A 37 -11.33 -10.07 -2.33
C THR A 37 -12.67 -9.81 -3.00
N ASP A 38 -13.55 -9.00 -2.38
CA ASP A 38 -14.93 -8.73 -2.84
C ASP A 38 -15.08 -7.41 -3.63
N ASP A 39 -13.98 -6.90 -4.14
CA ASP A 39 -13.86 -5.71 -4.98
C ASP A 39 -13.78 -6.05 -6.48
N ASP A 40 -14.24 -7.24 -6.89
CA ASP A 40 -14.16 -7.81 -8.25
C ASP A 40 -15.13 -7.22 -9.28
N ARG A 41 -15.96 -6.26 -8.86
CA ARG A 41 -16.97 -5.59 -9.70
C ARG A 41 -17.09 -4.10 -9.38
N PRO A 42 -17.64 -3.27 -10.27
CA PRO A 42 -17.83 -1.85 -10.00
C PRO A 42 -18.75 -1.59 -8.77
N PRO A 43 -18.55 -0.48 -8.06
CA PRO A 43 -17.35 0.37 -8.12
C PRO A 43 -16.16 -0.33 -7.41
N TYR A 44 -15.03 -0.50 -8.09
CA TYR A 44 -13.91 -1.34 -7.63
C TYR A 44 -13.18 -0.72 -6.44
N GLY A 45 -12.71 0.52 -6.58
CA GLY A 45 -11.96 1.25 -5.54
C GLY A 45 -12.77 1.44 -4.26
N PRO A 46 -14.00 1.98 -4.32
CA PRO A 46 -14.86 2.11 -3.14
C PRO A 46 -15.16 0.78 -2.43
N ARG A 47 -15.30 -0.34 -3.15
CA ARG A 47 -15.44 -1.67 -2.51
C ARG A 47 -14.18 -2.08 -1.77
N TYR A 48 -13.02 -1.90 -2.40
CA TYR A 48 -11.75 -2.19 -1.76
C TYR A 48 -11.57 -1.38 -0.47
N VAL A 49 -11.82 -0.06 -0.54
CA VAL A 49 -11.71 0.87 0.61
C VAL A 49 -12.66 0.43 1.73
N ALA A 50 -13.92 0.09 1.40
CA ALA A 50 -14.90 -0.34 2.38
C ALA A 50 -14.49 -1.65 3.07
N ARG A 51 -14.06 -2.66 2.31
CA ARG A 51 -13.59 -3.94 2.88
C ARG A 51 -12.35 -3.75 3.75
N ALA A 52 -11.34 -3.01 3.25
CA ALA A 52 -10.15 -2.71 4.02
C ALA A 52 -10.48 -2.01 5.34
N ALA A 53 -11.39 -1.03 5.34
CA ALA A 53 -11.80 -0.33 6.56
C ALA A 53 -12.52 -1.25 7.57
N LEU A 54 -13.32 -2.22 7.10
CA LEU A 54 -13.96 -3.22 7.95
C LEU A 54 -12.93 -4.16 8.59
N GLU A 55 -12.00 -4.69 7.80
CA GLU A 55 -10.91 -5.57 8.29
C GLU A 55 -10.03 -4.85 9.31
N ILE A 56 -9.63 -3.60 9.04
CA ILE A 56 -8.85 -2.77 9.97
C ILE A 56 -9.62 -2.55 11.28
N THR A 57 -10.94 -2.33 11.20
CA THR A 57 -11.78 -2.14 12.39
C THR A 57 -11.90 -3.43 13.19
N ALA A 58 -12.11 -4.57 12.52
CA ALA A 58 -12.20 -5.88 13.17
C ALA A 58 -10.89 -6.28 13.86
N ALA A 59 -9.75 -5.88 13.30
CA ALA A 59 -8.43 -6.15 13.86
C ALA A 59 -8.09 -5.31 15.12
N GLY A 60 -8.87 -4.27 15.44
CA GLY A 60 -8.66 -3.47 16.65
C GLY A 60 -7.35 -2.69 16.69
N VAL A 61 -6.95 -2.08 15.57
CA VAL A 61 -5.66 -1.38 15.42
C VAL A 61 -5.46 -0.25 16.44
N ARG A 62 -4.20 -0.03 16.84
CA ARG A 62 -3.82 1.03 17.78
C ARG A 62 -3.25 2.24 17.04
N PRO A 63 -3.79 3.45 17.25
CA PRO A 63 -3.20 4.67 16.71
C PRO A 63 -1.83 5.00 17.33
N PRO A 64 -0.94 5.75 16.64
CA PRO A 64 -1.08 6.17 15.25
C PRO A 64 -0.94 4.99 14.29
N VAL A 65 -1.84 4.92 13.31
CA VAL A 65 -1.84 3.87 12.27
C VAL A 65 -1.02 4.36 11.09
N VAL A 66 -0.10 3.54 10.59
CA VAL A 66 0.60 3.80 9.33
C VAL A 66 0.05 2.87 8.27
N LEU A 67 -0.39 3.46 7.16
CA LEU A 67 -0.97 2.72 6.04
C LEU A 67 0.11 2.49 4.97
N VAL A 68 0.41 1.22 4.70
CA VAL A 68 1.42 0.80 3.73
C VAL A 68 0.71 0.13 2.56
N ALA A 69 0.81 0.69 1.35
CA ALA A 69 0.15 0.15 0.17
C ALA A 69 1.15 -0.35 -0.88
N HIS A 70 0.84 -1.49 -1.47
CA HIS A 70 1.59 -2.08 -2.58
C HIS A 70 0.88 -1.89 -3.92
N GLY A 71 1.63 -1.54 -4.98
CA GLY A 71 1.11 -1.48 -6.35
C GLY A 71 -0.13 -0.59 -6.50
N ASP A 72 -1.22 -1.15 -7.01
CA ASP A 72 -2.45 -0.41 -7.30
C ASP A 72 -3.29 -0.09 -6.04
N ALA A 73 -2.85 -0.49 -4.85
CA ALA A 73 -3.46 -0.02 -3.60
C ALA A 73 -3.03 1.41 -3.24
N GLY A 74 -1.94 1.91 -3.83
CA GLY A 74 -1.42 3.25 -3.56
C GLY A 74 -2.48 4.36 -3.74
N PRO A 75 -3.19 4.43 -4.88
CA PRO A 75 -4.21 5.46 -5.09
C PRO A 75 -5.42 5.37 -4.14
N LEU A 76 -5.57 4.27 -3.40
CA LEU A 76 -6.67 4.06 -2.44
C LEU A 76 -6.31 4.52 -1.02
N LEU A 77 -5.03 4.75 -0.73
CA LEU A 77 -4.58 5.22 0.57
C LEU A 77 -5.30 6.49 1.08
N PRO A 78 -5.55 7.53 0.25
CA PRO A 78 -6.26 8.72 0.72
C PRO A 78 -7.63 8.40 1.32
N ALA A 79 -8.44 7.58 0.63
CA ALA A 79 -9.77 7.23 1.09
C ALA A 79 -9.75 6.29 2.30
N ILE A 80 -8.78 5.35 2.38
CA ILE A 80 -8.60 4.50 3.56
C ILE A 80 -8.18 5.35 4.77
N GLY A 81 -7.29 6.33 4.57
CA GLY A 81 -6.88 7.29 5.60
C GLY A 81 -8.04 8.13 6.12
N ALA A 82 -8.87 8.67 5.21
CA ALA A 82 -10.10 9.37 5.57
C ALA A 82 -11.06 8.48 6.39
N ALA A 83 -11.20 7.20 6.04
CA ALA A 83 -11.99 6.25 6.81
C ALA A 83 -11.42 6.00 8.23
N GLN A 84 -10.08 5.96 8.39
CA GLN A 84 -9.46 5.85 9.71
C GLN A 84 -9.72 7.09 10.56
N ARG A 85 -9.61 8.29 9.98
CA ARG A 85 -9.92 9.55 10.69
C ARG A 85 -11.38 9.64 11.09
N ALA A 86 -12.30 9.24 10.22
CA ALA A 86 -13.73 9.17 10.54
C ALA A 86 -14.02 8.19 11.69
N ALA A 87 -13.19 7.15 11.85
CA ALA A 87 -13.22 6.24 12.98
C ALA A 87 -12.39 6.72 14.20
N HIS A 88 -12.02 8.00 14.25
CA HIS A 88 -11.21 8.63 15.30
C HIS A 88 -9.83 7.99 15.54
N ARG A 89 -9.24 7.39 14.49
CA ARG A 89 -7.88 6.84 14.53
C ARG A 89 -6.91 7.79 13.85
N LEU A 90 -5.91 8.26 14.60
CA LEU A 90 -4.83 9.08 14.05
C LEU A 90 -4.06 8.29 12.98
N VAL A 91 -3.98 8.84 11.77
CA VAL A 91 -3.10 8.34 10.71
C VAL A 91 -1.73 8.98 10.91
N GLY A 92 -0.72 8.16 11.23
CA GLY A 92 0.65 8.61 11.47
C GLY A 92 1.46 8.81 10.20
N GLY A 93 1.06 8.17 9.10
CA GLY A 93 1.69 8.35 7.80
C GLY A 93 1.21 7.36 6.74
N TYR A 94 1.61 7.63 5.50
CA TYR A 94 1.33 6.83 4.32
C TYR A 94 2.63 6.34 3.69
N VAL A 95 2.68 5.06 3.31
CA VAL A 95 3.87 4.45 2.73
C VAL A 95 3.50 3.74 1.45
N PHE A 96 4.17 4.11 0.37
CA PHE A 96 3.97 3.55 -0.96
C PHE A 96 5.10 2.56 -1.26
N VAL A 97 4.80 1.27 -1.35
CA VAL A 97 5.78 0.23 -1.72
C VAL A 97 5.58 -0.11 -3.19
N ASP A 98 6.46 0.42 -4.02
CA ASP A 98 6.42 0.26 -5.48
C ASP A 98 5.00 0.44 -6.04
N ALA A 99 4.34 1.51 -5.57
CA ALA A 99 2.91 1.73 -5.72
C ALA A 99 2.64 2.96 -6.58
N VAL A 100 1.49 2.95 -7.28
CA VAL A 100 1.02 4.12 -8.02
C VAL A 100 0.64 5.20 -7.02
N LEU A 101 1.12 6.43 -7.22
CA LEU A 101 0.76 7.54 -6.34
C LEU A 101 -0.67 8.01 -6.60
N PRO A 102 -1.36 8.57 -5.59
CA PRO A 102 -2.71 9.09 -5.78
C PRO A 102 -2.73 10.16 -6.88
N GLY A 103 -3.60 9.95 -7.86
CA GLY A 103 -3.71 10.76 -9.07
C GLY A 103 -4.70 10.13 -10.06
N PRO A 104 -4.77 10.66 -11.29
CA PRO A 104 -5.62 10.11 -12.35
C PRO A 104 -5.32 8.63 -12.63
N ALA A 105 -6.33 7.88 -13.06
CA ALA A 105 -6.28 6.41 -13.17
C ALA A 105 -5.17 5.80 -14.07
N GLY A 106 -4.55 6.61 -14.94
CA GLY A 106 -3.76 6.16 -16.10
C GLY A 106 -2.44 5.42 -15.84
N ASP A 107 -1.98 5.37 -14.59
CA ASP A 107 -0.69 4.75 -14.25
C ASP A 107 -0.79 3.30 -13.75
N ARG A 108 -2.00 2.80 -13.48
CA ARG A 108 -2.27 1.43 -13.02
C ARG A 108 -2.19 0.42 -14.16
N ARG A 109 -1.48 -0.69 -13.95
CA ARG A 109 -1.18 -1.68 -15.00
C ARG A 109 -1.01 -3.07 -14.40
N GLY A 110 -1.47 -4.09 -15.12
CA GLY A 110 -1.27 -5.51 -14.78
C GLY A 110 0.20 -5.95 -14.70
N TYR A 111 0.46 -7.08 -14.05
CA TYR A 111 1.80 -7.67 -13.94
C TYR A 111 2.27 -8.28 -15.27
N SER A 112 3.57 -8.20 -15.51
CA SER A 112 4.22 -8.85 -16.65
C SER A 112 4.51 -10.32 -16.38
N GLU A 113 4.69 -11.12 -17.44
CA GLU A 113 5.12 -12.52 -17.31
C GLU A 113 6.47 -12.61 -16.58
N GLY A 114 6.58 -13.56 -15.63
CA GLY A 114 7.80 -13.75 -14.82
C GLY A 114 8.03 -12.73 -13.70
N GLU A 115 7.20 -11.68 -13.59
CA GLU A 115 7.28 -10.68 -12.50
C GLU A 115 6.86 -11.30 -11.16
N VAL A 116 5.80 -12.11 -11.21
CA VAL A 116 5.10 -12.68 -10.05
C VAL A 116 5.85 -13.93 -9.55
N PRO A 117 6.37 -13.94 -8.31
CA PRO A 117 7.02 -15.12 -7.75
C PRO A 117 6.00 -16.22 -7.38
N ALA A 118 6.48 -17.45 -7.23
CA ALA A 118 5.66 -18.56 -6.76
C ALA A 118 5.02 -18.25 -5.39
N GLY A 119 3.77 -18.70 -5.19
CA GLY A 119 3.03 -18.49 -3.95
C GLY A 119 2.24 -17.18 -3.89
N VAL A 120 2.46 -16.23 -4.82
CA VAL A 120 1.63 -15.03 -4.93
C VAL A 120 0.40 -15.32 -5.77
N THR A 121 -0.78 -15.05 -5.20
CA THR A 121 -2.06 -15.15 -5.91
C THR A 121 -2.37 -13.84 -6.60
N VAL A 122 -2.51 -13.88 -7.92
CA VAL A 122 -2.88 -12.74 -8.77
C VAL A 122 -4.37 -12.78 -9.05
N ARG A 123 -4.97 -11.59 -9.16
CA ARG A 123 -6.38 -11.39 -9.47
C ARG A 123 -6.51 -10.62 -10.76
N ALA A 124 -7.09 -11.25 -11.78
CA ALA A 124 -7.38 -10.60 -13.05
C ALA A 124 -8.44 -9.50 -12.88
N ARG A 125 -8.30 -8.42 -13.64
CA ARG A 125 -9.23 -7.28 -13.67
C ARG A 125 -9.64 -6.95 -15.09
N ASP A 126 -10.89 -6.51 -15.24
CA ASP A 126 -11.38 -6.02 -16.51
C ASP A 126 -10.92 -4.58 -16.79
N ALA A 127 -11.23 -4.07 -17.98
CA ALA A 127 -10.88 -2.70 -18.38
C ALA A 127 -11.57 -1.62 -17.52
N GLY A 128 -12.74 -1.91 -16.95
CA GLY A 128 -13.49 -1.01 -16.07
C GLY A 128 -12.69 -0.69 -14.80
N TYR A 129 -11.99 -1.67 -14.23
CA TYR A 129 -11.10 -1.45 -13.10
C TYR A 129 -10.03 -0.40 -13.39
N PHE A 130 -9.33 -0.51 -14.53
CA PHE A 130 -8.25 0.41 -14.90
C PHE A 130 -8.75 1.79 -15.31
N ALA A 131 -9.99 1.88 -15.79
CA ALA A 131 -10.64 3.15 -16.14
C ALA A 131 -11.24 3.88 -14.93
N GLU A 132 -11.56 3.18 -13.84
CA GLU A 132 -12.20 3.79 -12.66
C GLU A 132 -11.26 4.77 -11.94
N GLU A 133 -11.71 6.00 -11.71
CA GLU A 133 -10.96 6.96 -10.92
C GLU A 133 -11.03 6.61 -9.41
N PRO A 134 -9.88 6.49 -8.73
CA PRO A 134 -9.87 6.20 -7.30
C PRO A 134 -10.42 7.40 -6.50
N PRO A 135 -11.10 7.15 -5.36
CA PRO A 135 -11.64 8.21 -4.52
C PRO A 135 -10.52 9.08 -3.93
N MET A 136 -10.63 10.40 -4.12
CA MET A 136 -9.64 11.39 -3.66
C MET A 136 -10.27 12.40 -2.69
N PRO A 137 -10.06 12.27 -1.38
CA PRO A 137 -10.41 13.29 -0.40
C PRO A 137 -9.64 14.60 -0.65
N GLN A 138 -10.28 15.75 -0.41
CA GLN A 138 -9.73 17.08 -0.72
C GLN A 138 -8.57 17.50 0.18
N ASP A 139 -8.50 16.94 1.39
CA ASP A 139 -7.53 17.30 2.43
C ASP A 139 -6.27 16.41 2.42
N TRP A 140 -6.10 15.58 1.40
CA TRP A 140 -4.94 14.70 1.28
C TRP A 140 -3.73 15.41 0.61
N PRO A 141 -2.48 15.18 1.07
CA PRO A 141 -2.10 14.38 2.24
C PRO A 141 -2.27 15.13 3.56
N ASP A 142 -2.85 14.45 4.54
CA ASP A 142 -3.10 14.91 5.90
C ASP A 142 -2.10 14.36 6.93
N ALA A 143 -1.14 13.55 6.48
CA ALA A 143 -0.05 12.97 7.29
C ALA A 143 1.22 12.79 6.43
N PRO A 144 2.41 12.61 7.04
CA PRO A 144 3.67 12.37 6.32
C PRO A 144 3.57 11.21 5.33
N CYS A 145 4.22 11.34 4.18
CA CYS A 145 4.26 10.32 3.13
C CYS A 145 5.70 9.84 2.89
N GLY A 146 5.84 8.55 2.64
CA GLY A 146 7.10 7.90 2.29
C GLY A 146 6.94 6.94 1.11
N TYR A 147 8.04 6.69 0.38
CA TYR A 147 8.05 5.81 -0.78
C TYR A 147 9.20 4.80 -0.69
N LEU A 148 8.91 3.52 -0.82
CA LEU A 148 9.89 2.45 -0.98
C LEU A 148 9.90 2.01 -2.45
N ARG A 149 10.96 2.34 -3.18
CA ARG A 149 11.16 1.85 -4.55
C ARG A 149 11.81 0.48 -4.50
N THR A 150 11.13 -0.52 -5.05
CA THR A 150 11.66 -1.89 -5.11
C THR A 150 11.88 -2.41 -6.53
N SER A 151 11.41 -1.69 -7.54
CA SER A 151 11.68 -2.04 -8.93
C SER A 151 11.84 -0.78 -9.80
N THR A 152 12.30 -0.98 -11.04
CA THR A 152 12.34 0.08 -12.06
C THR A 152 10.96 0.41 -12.62
N ARG A 153 9.97 -0.47 -12.42
CA ARG A 153 8.59 -0.31 -12.94
C ARG A 153 7.95 1.01 -12.50
N HIS A 154 8.23 1.42 -11.26
CA HIS A 154 7.68 2.64 -10.67
C HIS A 154 8.76 3.67 -10.37
N GLU A 155 9.82 3.73 -11.19
CA GLU A 155 10.87 4.74 -11.04
C GLU A 155 10.31 6.16 -11.13
N ASP A 156 9.37 6.40 -12.05
CA ASP A 156 8.75 7.71 -12.21
C ASP A 156 7.91 8.10 -11.00
N GLN A 157 7.21 7.14 -10.38
CA GLN A 157 6.49 7.37 -9.13
C GLN A 157 7.46 7.75 -7.99
N ALA A 158 8.59 7.04 -7.87
CA ALA A 158 9.64 7.39 -6.91
C ALA A 158 10.24 8.78 -7.17
N LYS A 159 10.44 9.18 -8.45
CA LYS A 159 10.87 10.54 -8.80
C LYS A 159 9.84 11.57 -8.37
N GLN A 160 8.56 11.34 -8.63
CA GLN A 160 7.50 12.25 -8.19
C GLN A 160 7.43 12.35 -6.67
N ALA A 161 7.61 11.25 -5.92
CA ALA A 161 7.69 11.28 -4.46
C ALA A 161 8.84 12.17 -3.96
N ARG A 162 10.04 12.06 -4.56
CA ARG A 162 11.17 12.96 -4.26
C ARG A 162 10.86 14.42 -4.59
N MET A 163 10.20 14.69 -5.73
CA MET A 163 9.78 16.06 -6.11
C MET A 163 8.77 16.66 -5.12
N ARG A 164 7.96 15.84 -4.46
CA ARG A 164 7.04 16.24 -3.39
C ARG A 164 7.74 16.41 -2.02
N GLY A 165 9.05 16.16 -1.94
CA GLY A 165 9.83 16.25 -0.71
C GLY A 165 9.60 15.08 0.25
N TRP A 166 9.02 13.97 -0.21
CA TRP A 166 8.75 12.80 0.64
C TRP A 166 10.03 11.98 0.89
N ALA A 167 10.06 11.27 2.02
CA ALA A 167 11.11 10.31 2.31
C ALA A 167 11.08 9.19 1.28
N VAL A 168 12.20 8.90 0.63
CA VAL A 168 12.29 7.81 -0.36
C VAL A 168 13.46 6.89 -0.01
N ALA A 169 13.17 5.59 0.07
CA ALA A 169 14.16 4.54 0.25
C ALA A 169 14.17 3.62 -0.97
N ASP A 170 15.31 2.97 -1.20
CA ASP A 170 15.55 2.12 -2.34
C ASP A 170 15.92 0.70 -1.87
N HIS A 171 15.20 -0.30 -2.36
CA HIS A 171 15.48 -1.71 -2.14
C HIS A 171 15.14 -2.54 -3.40
N PRO A 172 15.94 -2.42 -4.48
CA PRO A 172 15.56 -2.83 -5.83
C PRO A 172 15.68 -4.35 -6.08
N VAL A 173 14.96 -5.17 -5.31
CA VAL A 173 14.94 -6.64 -5.43
C VAL A 173 13.75 -7.18 -6.24
N GLY A 174 12.95 -6.29 -6.83
CA GLY A 174 11.78 -6.59 -7.66
C GLY A 174 10.45 -6.06 -7.08
N HIS A 175 9.40 -6.03 -7.90
CA HIS A 175 8.09 -5.48 -7.51
C HIS A 175 7.50 -6.20 -6.28
N PHE A 176 7.71 -7.52 -6.16
CA PHE A 176 7.31 -8.34 -5.02
C PHE A 176 8.45 -8.50 -3.99
N ALA A 177 9.06 -7.40 -3.57
CA ALA A 177 10.20 -7.42 -2.65
C ALA A 177 9.88 -8.09 -1.30
N ALA A 178 8.66 -7.90 -0.79
CA ALA A 178 8.18 -8.53 0.44
C ALA A 178 8.26 -10.08 0.41
N VAL A 179 8.14 -10.70 -0.77
CA VAL A 179 8.28 -12.15 -0.95
C VAL A 179 9.72 -12.54 -1.25
N ARG A 180 10.45 -11.73 -2.03
CA ARG A 180 11.81 -12.04 -2.49
C ARG A 180 12.87 -11.83 -1.41
N ASP A 181 12.74 -10.76 -0.63
CA ASP A 181 13.64 -10.39 0.47
C ASP A 181 12.83 -9.69 1.58
N PRO A 182 12.10 -10.46 2.42
CA PRO A 182 11.27 -9.91 3.48
C PRO A 182 12.07 -9.11 4.52
N GLU A 183 13.28 -9.56 4.85
CA GLU A 183 14.14 -8.92 5.86
C GLU A 183 14.70 -7.59 5.37
N GLY A 184 15.24 -7.56 4.13
CA GLY A 184 15.71 -6.33 3.50
C GLY A 184 14.58 -5.32 3.31
N THR A 185 13.39 -5.79 2.93
CA THR A 185 12.19 -4.95 2.81
C THR A 185 11.75 -4.40 4.17
N ALA A 186 11.78 -5.21 5.23
CA ALA A 186 11.46 -4.78 6.59
C ALA A 186 12.43 -3.72 7.12
N GLU A 187 13.73 -3.85 6.85
CA GLU A 187 14.75 -2.85 7.21
C GLU A 187 14.53 -1.52 6.47
N ALA A 188 14.23 -1.59 5.17
CA ALA A 188 13.94 -0.39 4.36
C ALA A 188 12.67 0.32 4.85
N LEU A 189 11.62 -0.42 5.21
CA LEU A 189 10.41 0.13 5.82
C LEU A 189 10.70 0.76 7.18
N ARG A 190 11.48 0.10 8.04
CA ARG A 190 11.91 0.65 9.34
C ARG A 190 12.63 1.98 9.19
N THR A 191 13.53 2.07 8.22
CA THR A 191 14.26 3.31 7.89
C THR A 191 13.30 4.41 7.47
N LEU A 192 12.33 4.12 6.58
CA LEU A 192 11.31 5.09 6.20
C LEU A 192 10.47 5.54 7.40
N MET A 193 10.08 4.63 8.30
CA MET A 193 9.22 4.97 9.44
C MET A 193 9.91 5.91 10.43
N SER A 194 11.25 5.83 10.51
CA SER A 194 12.04 6.76 11.32
C SER A 194 12.06 8.19 10.76
N ALA A 195 11.79 8.35 9.46
CA ALA A 195 11.77 9.63 8.76
C ALA A 195 10.37 10.26 8.65
N LEU A 196 9.31 9.52 9.02
CA LEU A 196 7.92 10.00 9.14
C LEU A 196 7.66 10.54 10.55
#